data_AF-A0A2G6JY67-F1
#
_entry.id   AF-A0A2G6JY67-F1
#
_cell.length_a   1.000
_cell.length_b   1.000
_cell.length_c   1.000
_cell.angle_alpha   90.00
_cell.angle_beta   90.00
_cell.angle_gamma   90.00
#
_symmetry.space_group_name_H-M   'P 1'
#
loop_
_entity.id
_entity.type
_entity.pdbx_description
1 polymer ?
#
loop_
_entity_poly.entity_id
_entity_poly.type
_entity_poly.pdbx_seq_one_letter_code
_entity_poly.pdbx_strand_id
1 'polypeptide(L)'
;MRNLQVLLGAADLDHYARTKLVLQQSGSGYAELIDQAQAAEQARHNAALKAAQAHEAALAAVEDAQGAALRADAAAAEQAVKTAELNALLQAAEQEMDEAEQEAARLRAQQWQARPDSKPGNGRPNVVTGPVGDCQGADTSPYGNGQAPLSALCPLWSAPGEHLRADAAYAFNMMSMEYARTFGQPICVTDSYRPLAEQVAVKIAKPYLAAKPGTSNHGWGIAVDLCGGINRFGTPQHVWMQNNAGKFAFHHPSWAQAGGSKPEAWHWEFAG
;
A
#
# COMPACT_ATOMS: atom_id res chain seq x y z
N MET A 1 -122.99 46.36 -20.85
CA MET A 1 -122.85 45.34 -21.92
C MET A 1 -121.37 45.15 -22.21
N ARG A 2 -120.90 43.89 -22.20
CA ARG A 2 -119.65 43.35 -22.81
C ARG A 2 -118.32 43.87 -22.23
N ASN A 3 -117.31 43.07 -21.88
CA ASN A 3 -117.03 41.66 -22.16
C ASN A 3 -116.12 41.07 -21.07
N LEU A 4 -116.50 39.88 -20.60
CA LEU A 4 -115.60 38.80 -20.22
C LEU A 4 -114.51 38.64 -21.29
N GLN A 5 -113.23 38.77 -20.95
CA GLN A 5 -112.16 38.00 -21.60
C GLN A 5 -110.82 38.08 -20.85
N VAL A 6 -110.38 36.89 -20.42
CA VAL A 6 -109.00 36.45 -20.14
C VAL A 6 -108.41 36.79 -18.77
N LEU A 7 -108.82 35.97 -17.80
CA LEU A 7 -108.18 35.77 -16.49
C LEU A 7 -107.24 34.53 -16.48
N LEU A 8 -106.69 34.10 -17.63
CA LEU A 8 -105.92 32.83 -17.71
C LEU A 8 -104.67 32.88 -18.62
N GLY A 9 -104.12 34.06 -18.92
CA GLY A 9 -103.01 34.18 -19.88
C GLY A 9 -101.61 34.30 -19.28
N ALA A 10 -101.43 35.02 -18.17
CA ALA A 10 -100.11 35.48 -17.75
C ALA A 10 -99.42 34.60 -16.70
N ALA A 11 -100.19 34.03 -15.75
CA ALA A 11 -99.63 33.20 -14.67
C ALA A 11 -99.23 31.79 -15.15
N ASP A 12 -99.94 31.25 -16.13
CA ASP A 12 -99.73 29.90 -16.68
C ASP A 12 -98.52 29.87 -17.65
N LEU A 13 -98.32 30.94 -18.42
CA LEU A 13 -97.15 31.11 -19.29
C LEU A 13 -95.85 31.29 -18.48
N ASP A 14 -95.89 32.03 -17.36
CA ASP A 14 -94.73 32.21 -16.49
C ASP A 14 -94.40 30.92 -15.70
N HIS A 15 -95.42 30.18 -15.26
CA HIS A 15 -95.23 28.85 -14.64
C HIS A 15 -94.68 27.82 -15.63
N TYR A 16 -95.21 27.78 -16.85
CA TYR A 16 -94.71 26.90 -17.92
C TYR A 16 -93.28 27.25 -18.33
N ALA A 17 -92.95 28.55 -18.46
CA ALA A 17 -91.60 29.00 -18.78
C ALA A 17 -90.60 28.63 -17.67
N ARG A 18 -90.96 28.79 -16.39
CA ARG A 18 -90.13 28.37 -15.25
C ARG A 18 -89.96 26.85 -15.18
N THR A 19 -91.03 26.09 -15.35
CA THR A 19 -90.97 24.61 -15.37
C THR A 19 -90.13 24.10 -16.54
N LYS A 20 -90.26 24.71 -17.72
CA LYS A 20 -89.43 24.42 -18.90
C LYS A 20 -87.95 24.75 -18.65
N LEU A 21 -87.66 25.89 -18.01
CA LEU A 21 -86.30 26.29 -17.64
C LEU A 21 -85.68 25.31 -16.63
N VAL A 22 -86.43 24.91 -15.60
CA VAL A 22 -85.97 23.93 -14.59
C VAL A 22 -85.72 22.56 -15.23
N LEU A 23 -86.61 22.10 -16.12
CA LEU A 23 -86.41 20.83 -16.85
C LEU A 23 -85.19 20.88 -17.78
N GLN A 24 -84.97 22.01 -18.46
CA GLN A 24 -83.79 22.24 -19.30
C GLN A 24 -82.51 22.27 -18.46
N GLN A 25 -82.51 22.99 -17.33
CA GLN A 25 -81.37 23.06 -16.41
C GLN A 25 -81.04 21.70 -15.80
N SER A 26 -82.04 20.95 -15.35
CA SER A 26 -81.86 19.59 -14.85
C SER A 26 -81.34 18.65 -15.95
N GLY A 27 -81.88 18.71 -17.16
CA GLY A 27 -81.40 17.93 -18.31
C GLY A 27 -79.96 18.25 -18.70
N SER A 28 -79.58 19.53 -18.69
CA SER A 28 -78.18 19.97 -18.90
C SER A 28 -77.25 19.50 -17.80
N GLY A 29 -77.68 19.52 -16.53
CA GLY A 29 -76.89 19.02 -15.40
C GLY A 29 -76.66 17.51 -15.45
N TYR A 30 -77.66 16.72 -15.86
CA TYR A 30 -77.48 15.28 -16.05
C TYR A 30 -76.54 14.95 -17.22
N ALA A 31 -76.60 15.71 -18.32
CA ALA A 31 -75.67 15.53 -19.44
C ALA A 31 -74.22 15.83 -19.02
N GLU A 32 -73.98 16.90 -18.27
CA GLU A 32 -72.67 17.25 -17.75
C GLU A 32 -72.10 16.18 -16.81
N LEU A 33 -72.94 15.62 -15.92
CA LEU A 33 -72.53 14.53 -15.02
C LEU A 33 -72.15 13.24 -15.78
N ILE A 34 -72.85 12.93 -16.88
CA ILE A 34 -72.53 11.78 -17.73
C ILE A 34 -71.20 12.00 -18.45
N ASP A 35 -70.97 13.20 -19.02
CA ASP A 35 -69.72 13.54 -19.69
C ASP A 35 -68.53 13.50 -18.71
N GLN A 36 -68.70 14.02 -17.49
CA GLN A 36 -67.70 13.94 -16.43
C GLN A 36 -67.40 12.49 -16.01
N ALA A 37 -68.43 11.64 -15.91
CA ALA A 37 -68.26 10.23 -15.57
C ALA A 37 -67.51 9.47 -16.67
N GLN A 38 -67.83 9.71 -17.95
CA GLN A 38 -67.13 9.12 -19.09
C GLN A 38 -65.67 9.59 -19.16
N ALA A 39 -65.40 10.88 -18.93
CA ALA A 39 -64.04 11.41 -18.88
C ALA A 39 -63.23 10.79 -17.73
N ALA A 40 -63.85 10.60 -16.56
CA ALA A 40 -63.20 9.95 -15.41
C ALA A 40 -62.92 8.45 -15.67
N GLU A 41 -63.82 7.74 -16.35
CA GLU A 41 -63.63 6.35 -16.74
C GLU A 41 -62.49 6.21 -17.77
N GLN A 42 -62.46 7.06 -18.79
CA GLN A 42 -61.36 7.10 -19.75
C GLN A 42 -60.02 7.43 -19.09
N ALA A 43 -60.01 8.38 -18.14
CA ALA A 43 -58.81 8.71 -17.39
C ALA A 43 -58.32 7.53 -16.54
N ARG A 44 -59.23 6.80 -15.89
CA ARG A 44 -58.90 5.57 -15.13
C ARG A 44 -58.35 4.48 -16.04
N HIS A 45 -58.96 4.26 -17.20
CA HIS A 45 -58.48 3.28 -18.17
C HIS A 45 -57.07 3.63 -18.67
N ASN A 46 -56.84 4.89 -19.05
CA ASN A 46 -55.53 5.38 -19.47
C ASN A 46 -54.47 5.27 -18.36
N ALA A 47 -54.85 5.52 -17.10
CA ALA A 47 -53.97 5.35 -15.95
C ALA A 47 -53.62 3.87 -15.72
N ALA A 48 -54.58 2.96 -15.85
CA ALA A 48 -54.36 1.52 -15.74
C ALA A 48 -53.40 1.01 -16.83
N LEU A 49 -53.57 1.45 -18.08
CA LEU A 49 -52.65 1.11 -19.18
C LEU A 49 -51.23 1.61 -18.92
N LYS A 50 -51.07 2.86 -18.46
CA LYS A 50 -49.76 3.40 -18.09
C LYS A 50 -49.12 2.63 -16.93
N ALA A 51 -49.91 2.22 -15.94
CA ALA A 51 -49.42 1.42 -14.82
C ALA A 51 -48.96 0.02 -15.28
N ALA A 52 -49.69 -0.62 -16.20
CA ALA A 52 -49.31 -1.91 -16.77
C ALA A 52 -48.01 -1.80 -17.58
N GLN A 53 -47.88 -0.78 -18.43
CA GLN A 53 -46.65 -0.51 -19.19
C GLN A 53 -45.45 -0.22 -18.27
N ALA A 54 -45.66 0.58 -17.21
CA ALA A 54 -44.62 0.86 -16.24
C ALA A 54 -44.18 -0.40 -15.47
N HIS A 55 -45.12 -1.29 -15.16
CA HIS A 55 -44.83 -2.57 -14.52
C HIS A 55 -43.99 -3.49 -15.43
N GLU A 56 -44.35 -3.61 -16.71
CA GLU A 56 -43.57 -4.39 -17.69
C GLU A 56 -42.16 -3.83 -17.87
N ALA A 57 -42.02 -2.50 -17.98
CA ALA A 57 -40.73 -1.84 -18.02
C ALA A 57 -39.89 -2.07 -16.75
N ALA A 58 -40.54 -2.09 -15.57
CA ALA A 58 -39.88 -2.39 -14.31
C ALA A 58 -39.37 -3.85 -14.26
N LEU A 59 -40.14 -4.81 -14.78
CA LEU A 59 -39.70 -6.20 -14.87
C LEU A 59 -38.48 -6.36 -15.78
N ALA A 60 -38.51 -5.74 -16.97
CA ALA A 60 -37.38 -5.75 -17.89
C ALA A 60 -36.12 -5.12 -17.25
N ALA A 61 -36.28 -4.01 -16.52
CA ALA A 61 -35.17 -3.37 -15.82
C ALA A 61 -34.60 -4.26 -14.70
N VAL A 62 -35.42 -5.06 -14.02
CA VAL A 62 -34.95 -6.02 -13.01
C VAL A 62 -34.15 -7.15 -13.66
N GLU A 63 -34.60 -7.67 -14.80
CA GLU A 63 -33.88 -8.71 -15.54
C GLU A 63 -32.53 -8.20 -16.05
N ASP A 64 -32.50 -6.99 -16.62
CA ASP A 64 -31.26 -6.34 -17.06
C ASP A 64 -30.29 -6.13 -15.89
N ALA A 65 -30.79 -5.70 -14.72
CA ALA A 65 -30.00 -5.51 -13.52
C ALA A 65 -29.41 -6.84 -13.01
N GLN A 66 -30.18 -7.93 -13.05
CA GLN A 66 -29.71 -9.27 -12.69
C GLN A 66 -28.62 -9.74 -13.68
N GLY A 67 -28.81 -9.54 -14.98
CA GLY A 67 -27.81 -9.88 -15.99
C GLY A 67 -26.54 -9.03 -15.87
N ALA A 68 -26.64 -7.77 -15.47
CA ALA A 68 -25.50 -6.92 -15.14
C ALA A 68 -24.75 -7.42 -13.90
N ALA A 69 -25.46 -7.80 -12.84
CA ALA A 69 -24.86 -8.35 -11.63
C ALA A 69 -24.07 -9.64 -11.90
N LEU A 70 -24.65 -10.59 -12.65
CA LEU A 70 -23.96 -11.84 -13.02
C LEU A 70 -22.68 -11.59 -13.83
N ARG A 71 -22.68 -10.61 -14.74
CA ARG A 71 -21.48 -10.23 -15.50
C ARG A 71 -20.42 -9.58 -14.61
N ALA A 72 -20.83 -8.76 -13.65
CA ALA A 72 -19.92 -8.16 -12.69
C ALA A 72 -19.27 -9.24 -11.80
N ASP A 73 -20.06 -10.21 -11.31
CA ASP A 73 -19.57 -11.34 -10.51
C ASP A 73 -18.59 -12.21 -11.31
N ALA A 74 -18.89 -12.50 -12.58
CA ALA A 74 -18.00 -13.24 -13.46
C ALA A 74 -16.67 -12.51 -13.69
N ALA A 75 -16.70 -11.19 -13.93
CA ALA A 75 -15.51 -10.39 -14.08
C ALA A 75 -14.68 -10.32 -12.78
N ALA A 76 -15.34 -10.22 -11.62
CA ALA A 76 -14.68 -10.24 -10.33
C ALA A 76 -14.01 -11.60 -10.06
N ALA A 77 -14.68 -12.71 -10.40
CA ALA A 77 -14.11 -14.05 -10.29
C ALA A 77 -12.89 -14.23 -11.20
N GLU A 78 -12.95 -13.77 -12.45
CA GLU A 78 -11.80 -13.79 -13.37
C GLU A 78 -10.62 -12.99 -12.82
N GLN A 79 -10.89 -11.79 -12.29
CA GLN A 79 -9.86 -10.95 -11.69
C GLN A 79 -9.25 -11.62 -10.45
N ALA A 80 -10.05 -12.27 -9.61
CA ALA A 80 -9.57 -12.99 -8.44
C ALA A 80 -8.62 -14.14 -8.82
N VAL A 81 -8.91 -14.88 -9.90
CA VAL A 81 -8.02 -15.92 -10.42
C VAL A 81 -6.69 -15.33 -10.89
N LYS A 82 -6.72 -14.25 -11.69
CA LYS A 82 -5.50 -13.56 -12.14
C LYS A 82 -4.66 -13.04 -10.99
N THR A 83 -5.29 -12.48 -9.96
CA THR A 83 -4.60 -12.02 -8.76
C THR A 83 -3.98 -13.18 -7.99
N ALA A 84 -4.69 -14.32 -7.87
CA ALA A 84 -4.15 -15.51 -7.24
C ALA A 84 -2.93 -16.07 -7.99
N GLU A 85 -2.99 -16.11 -9.33
CA GLU A 85 -1.87 -16.53 -10.18
C GLU A 85 -0.68 -15.58 -10.05
N LEU A 86 -0.90 -14.27 -10.11
CA LEU A 86 0.16 -13.27 -9.92
C LEU A 86 0.80 -13.39 -8.54
N ASN A 87 0.00 -13.60 -7.49
CA ASN A 87 0.51 -13.80 -6.14
C ASN A 87 1.34 -15.09 -6.03
N ALA A 88 0.93 -16.17 -6.69
CA ALA A 88 1.68 -17.42 -6.70
C ALA A 88 3.02 -17.25 -7.45
N LEU A 89 3.03 -16.54 -8.58
CA LEU A 89 4.26 -16.22 -9.31
C LEU A 89 5.20 -15.34 -8.49
N LEU A 90 4.66 -14.33 -7.81
CA LEU A 90 5.44 -13.48 -6.92
C LEU A 90 6.07 -14.30 -5.78
N GLN A 91 5.29 -15.19 -5.14
CA GLN A 91 5.80 -16.07 -4.08
C GLN A 91 6.88 -17.04 -4.58
N ALA A 92 6.73 -17.58 -5.80
CA ALA A 92 7.75 -18.45 -6.39
C ALA A 92 9.05 -17.67 -6.67
N ALA A 93 8.94 -16.47 -7.24
CA ALA A 93 10.10 -15.60 -7.47
C ALA A 93 10.78 -15.20 -6.15
N GLU A 94 10.01 -14.93 -5.10
CA GLU A 94 10.52 -14.67 -3.75
C GLU A 94 11.29 -15.88 -3.19
N GLN A 95 10.77 -17.09 -3.35
CA GLN A 95 11.45 -18.31 -2.91
C GLN A 95 12.78 -18.53 -3.65
N GLU A 96 12.81 -18.33 -4.96
CA GLU A 96 14.04 -18.43 -5.75
C GLU A 96 15.08 -17.38 -5.32
N MET A 97 14.64 -16.15 -5.04
CA MET A 97 15.51 -15.10 -4.49
C MET A 97 16.03 -15.46 -3.09
N ASP A 98 15.18 -16.00 -2.21
CA ASP A 98 15.54 -16.45 -0.87
C ASP A 98 16.59 -17.56 -0.91
N GLU A 99 16.44 -18.52 -1.83
CA GLU A 99 17.41 -19.60 -2.04
C GLU A 99 18.75 -19.07 -2.56
N ALA A 100 18.71 -18.14 -3.52
CA ALA A 100 19.90 -17.49 -4.04
C ALA A 100 20.63 -16.66 -2.97
N GLU A 101 19.90 -15.95 -2.11
CA GLU A 101 20.48 -15.19 -0.99
C GLU A 101 21.10 -16.12 0.05
N GLN A 102 20.41 -17.20 0.43
CA GLN A 102 20.95 -18.21 1.33
C GLN A 102 22.21 -18.87 0.78
N GLU A 103 22.23 -19.18 -0.52
CA GLU A 103 23.41 -19.75 -1.16
C GLU A 103 24.55 -18.74 -1.21
N ALA A 104 24.27 -17.48 -1.55
CA ALA A 104 25.28 -16.42 -1.51
C ALA A 104 25.83 -16.21 -0.10
N ALA A 105 24.99 -16.24 0.94
CA ALA A 105 25.40 -16.16 2.32
C ALA A 105 26.26 -17.38 2.73
N ARG A 106 25.88 -18.59 2.30
CA ARG A 106 26.64 -19.82 2.53
C ARG A 106 28.01 -19.76 1.87
N LEU A 107 28.07 -19.34 0.61
CA LEU A 107 29.32 -19.19 -0.15
C LEU A 107 30.22 -18.12 0.48
N ARG A 108 29.65 -16.99 0.93
CA ARG A 108 30.41 -15.97 1.67
C ARG A 108 30.95 -16.50 3.01
N ALA A 109 30.14 -17.26 3.76
CA ALA A 109 30.58 -17.88 5.01
C ALA A 109 31.68 -18.93 4.78
N GLN A 110 31.58 -19.74 3.73
CA GLN A 110 32.62 -20.67 3.32
C GLN A 110 33.89 -19.95 2.89
N GLN A 111 33.76 -18.89 2.09
CA GLN A 111 34.90 -18.07 1.66
C GLN A 111 35.58 -17.39 2.85
N TRP A 112 34.81 -16.97 3.86
CA TRP A 112 35.32 -16.47 5.13
C TRP A 112 36.10 -17.53 5.90
N GLN A 113 35.54 -18.72 6.10
CA GLN A 113 36.20 -19.83 6.79
C GLN A 113 37.42 -20.37 6.04
N ALA A 114 37.44 -20.24 4.71
CA ALA A 114 38.54 -20.65 3.84
C ALA A 114 39.61 -19.56 3.67
N ARG A 115 39.46 -18.37 4.28
CA ARG A 115 40.54 -17.39 4.35
C ARG A 115 41.68 -18.01 5.17
N PRO A 116 42.85 -18.29 4.59
CA PRO A 116 43.98 -18.71 5.38
C PRO A 116 44.36 -17.54 6.29
N ASP A 117 44.52 -17.82 7.58
CA ASP A 117 45.08 -16.87 8.55
C ASP A 117 46.22 -16.08 7.90
N SER A 118 46.11 -14.76 8.03
CA SER A 118 47.10 -13.73 7.73
C SER A 118 48.55 -14.24 7.74
N LYS A 119 49.05 -14.66 6.57
CA LYS A 119 50.48 -14.60 6.30
C LYS A 119 50.80 -13.16 5.90
N PRO A 120 51.78 -12.49 6.54
CA PRO A 120 52.13 -11.12 6.21
C PRO A 120 52.77 -11.09 4.81
N GLY A 121 51.95 -10.78 3.82
CA GLY A 121 52.34 -10.62 2.42
C GLY A 121 52.62 -9.16 2.11
N ASN A 122 53.88 -8.86 1.86
CA ASN A 122 54.52 -7.60 1.49
C ASN A 122 53.63 -6.60 0.69
N GLY A 123 53.43 -5.38 1.23
CA GLY A 123 53.26 -4.21 0.35
C GLY A 123 52.34 -3.06 0.78
N ARG A 124 51.52 -3.18 1.83
CA ARG A 124 50.81 -2.09 2.57
C ARG A 124 49.96 -2.71 3.69
N PRO A 125 50.03 -2.28 4.95
CA PRO A 125 49.18 -2.84 6.00
C PRO A 125 47.73 -2.37 5.81
N ASN A 126 46.79 -3.31 5.69
CA ASN A 126 45.37 -3.03 5.89
C ASN A 126 45.17 -2.89 7.42
N VAL A 127 45.34 -1.68 7.94
CA VAL A 127 45.20 -1.35 9.37
C VAL A 127 43.70 -1.23 9.72
N VAL A 128 42.93 -2.30 9.53
CA VAL A 128 41.47 -2.28 9.81
C VAL A 128 41.11 -2.98 11.13
N THR A 129 42.13 -3.26 11.96
CA THR A 129 41.95 -3.70 13.34
C THR A 129 42.69 -2.73 14.26
N GLY A 130 42.07 -2.40 15.39
CA GLY A 130 42.59 -1.46 16.37
C GLY A 130 41.60 -1.25 17.52
N PRO A 131 41.99 -0.50 18.56
CA PRO A 131 41.16 -0.32 19.74
C PRO A 131 39.95 0.59 19.46
N VAL A 132 38.79 0.23 20.01
CA VAL A 132 37.58 1.07 19.98
C VAL A 132 37.43 1.78 21.33
N GLY A 133 38.28 2.78 21.58
CA GLY A 133 38.41 3.36 22.91
C GLY A 133 38.82 2.29 23.92
N ASP A 134 38.08 2.17 25.03
CA ASP A 134 38.27 1.13 26.04
C ASP A 134 37.53 -0.19 25.71
N CYS A 135 36.76 -0.21 24.61
CA CYS A 135 36.07 -1.43 24.19
C CYS A 135 37.02 -2.36 23.42
N GLN A 136 37.17 -3.58 23.95
CA GLN A 136 37.90 -4.66 23.29
C GLN A 136 36.98 -5.59 22.50
N GLY A 137 35.67 -5.55 22.79
CA GLY A 137 34.70 -6.54 22.31
C GLY A 137 34.94 -7.93 22.91
N ALA A 138 34.22 -8.92 22.41
CA ALA A 138 34.46 -10.33 22.72
C ALA A 138 34.37 -11.18 21.44
N ASP A 139 34.77 -12.44 21.52
CA ASP A 139 34.57 -13.39 20.43
C ASP A 139 33.07 -13.58 20.17
N THR A 140 32.63 -13.18 18.96
CA THR A 140 31.24 -13.30 18.54
C THR A 140 30.94 -14.61 17.81
N SER A 141 31.95 -15.44 17.52
CA SER A 141 31.79 -16.70 16.79
C SER A 141 30.84 -17.73 17.44
N PRO A 142 30.63 -17.76 18.78
CA PRO A 142 29.68 -18.68 19.40
C PRO A 142 28.20 -18.30 19.23
N TYR A 143 27.90 -17.06 18.84
CA TYR A 143 26.53 -16.57 18.78
C TYR A 143 25.94 -16.73 17.39
N GLY A 144 24.65 -17.07 17.31
CA GLY A 144 23.90 -16.99 16.06
C GLY A 144 23.64 -15.55 15.64
N ASN A 145 23.14 -15.39 14.41
CA ASN A 145 22.73 -14.11 13.86
C ASN A 145 21.68 -13.42 14.75
N GLY A 146 21.99 -12.21 15.21
CA GLY A 146 21.14 -11.43 16.12
C GLY A 146 21.16 -11.92 17.57
N GLN A 147 22.13 -12.76 17.96
CA GLN A 147 22.20 -13.34 19.32
C GLN A 147 23.43 -12.91 20.13
N ALA A 148 24.39 -12.20 19.52
CA ALA A 148 25.52 -11.63 20.25
C ALA A 148 25.05 -10.63 21.33
N PRO A 149 25.48 -10.75 22.59
CA PRO A 149 25.16 -9.76 23.60
C PRO A 149 25.87 -8.44 23.28
N LEU A 150 25.27 -7.30 23.64
CA LEU A 150 25.90 -5.99 23.42
C LEU A 150 27.29 -5.87 24.08
N SER A 151 27.54 -6.60 25.17
CA SER A 151 28.86 -6.65 25.83
C SER A 151 29.96 -7.31 24.98
N ALA A 152 29.60 -8.06 23.94
CA ALA A 152 30.53 -8.62 22.97
C ALA A 152 30.80 -7.67 21.79
N LEU A 153 30.04 -6.58 21.68
CA LEU A 153 30.11 -5.60 20.60
C LEU A 153 30.71 -4.29 21.11
N CYS A 154 31.14 -3.45 20.18
CA CYS A 154 31.69 -2.13 20.48
C CYS A 154 30.83 -1.00 19.93
N PRO A 155 30.76 0.13 20.66
CA PRO A 155 29.97 1.28 20.24
C PRO A 155 30.62 2.01 19.06
N LEU A 156 29.79 2.73 18.32
CA LEU A 156 30.24 3.57 17.20
C LEU A 156 30.51 5.01 17.66
N TRP A 157 31.64 5.55 17.20
CA TRP A 157 32.01 6.94 17.45
C TRP A 157 31.03 7.87 16.77
N SER A 158 30.49 8.81 17.55
CA SER A 158 29.48 9.78 17.11
C SER A 158 28.15 9.18 16.61
N ALA A 159 27.85 7.91 16.95
CA ALA A 159 26.55 7.28 16.73
C ALA A 159 26.08 6.56 18.02
N PRO A 160 25.56 7.31 19.01
CA PRO A 160 25.15 6.75 20.30
C PRO A 160 24.05 5.67 20.14
N GLY A 161 24.21 4.55 20.84
CA GLY A 161 23.27 3.42 20.79
C GLY A 161 23.60 2.38 19.72
N GLU A 162 24.41 2.73 18.73
CA GLU A 162 24.81 1.84 17.64
C GLU A 162 26.04 1.03 18.01
N HIS A 163 26.07 -0.24 17.60
CA HIS A 163 27.12 -1.20 17.95
C HIS A 163 27.47 -2.08 16.75
N LEU A 164 28.75 -2.46 16.65
CA LEU A 164 29.24 -3.44 15.68
C LEU A 164 30.22 -4.41 16.36
N ARG A 165 30.54 -5.50 15.66
CA ARG A 165 31.70 -6.34 16.00
C ARG A 165 32.94 -5.45 16.10
N ALA A 166 33.85 -5.75 17.03
CA ALA A 166 34.91 -4.80 17.42
C ALA A 166 35.80 -4.31 16.25
N ASP A 167 36.13 -5.19 15.33
CA ASP A 167 36.86 -4.88 14.09
C ASP A 167 36.06 -3.97 13.15
N ALA A 168 34.78 -4.30 12.91
CA ALA A 168 33.87 -3.50 12.11
C ALA A 168 33.62 -2.12 12.74
N ALA A 169 33.52 -2.04 14.08
CA ALA A 169 33.37 -0.79 14.83
C ALA A 169 34.60 0.10 14.68
N TYR A 170 35.80 -0.47 14.83
CA TYR A 170 37.06 0.28 14.62
C TYR A 170 37.14 0.81 13.19
N ALA A 171 36.91 -0.06 12.21
CA ALA A 171 36.90 0.28 10.80
C ALA A 171 35.92 1.41 10.48
N PHE A 172 34.69 1.31 11.00
CA PHE A 172 33.63 2.30 10.80
C PHE A 172 33.99 3.64 11.42
N ASN A 173 34.57 3.64 12.63
CA ASN A 173 34.99 4.85 13.31
C ASN A 173 36.07 5.59 12.52
N MET A 174 37.06 4.87 11.98
CA MET A 174 38.09 5.46 11.12
C MET A 174 37.50 6.02 9.82
N MET A 175 36.54 5.32 9.20
CA MET A 175 35.82 5.82 8.03
C MET A 175 35.02 7.08 8.34
N SER A 176 34.30 7.10 9.47
CA SER A 176 33.49 8.23 9.92
C SER A 176 34.33 9.47 10.21
N MET A 177 35.53 9.30 10.78
CA MET A 177 36.49 10.40 11.00
C MET A 177 37.01 10.98 9.68
N GLU A 178 37.32 10.13 8.69
CA GLU A 178 37.77 10.61 7.37
C GLU A 178 36.63 11.29 6.60
N TYR A 179 35.41 10.76 6.70
CA TYR A 179 34.21 11.39 6.17
C TYR A 179 33.99 12.79 6.79
N ALA A 180 34.16 12.92 8.11
CA ALA A 180 34.04 14.19 8.82
C ALA A 180 35.06 15.24 8.36
N ARG A 181 36.26 14.84 7.95
CA ARG A 181 37.24 15.78 7.35
C ARG A 181 36.77 16.35 6.02
N THR A 182 35.92 15.63 5.29
CA THR A 182 35.40 16.06 3.99
C THR A 182 34.12 16.88 4.13
N PHE A 183 33.18 16.44 4.97
CA PHE A 183 31.83 17.03 5.07
C PHE A 183 31.57 17.83 6.34
N GLY A 184 32.54 17.91 7.25
CA GLY A 184 32.45 18.66 8.51
C GLY A 184 31.55 18.02 9.57
N GLN A 185 31.02 16.82 9.34
CA GLN A 185 30.17 16.06 10.25
C GLN A 185 30.46 14.56 10.12
N PRO A 186 30.36 13.78 11.22
CA PRO A 186 30.53 12.32 11.16
C PRO A 186 29.43 11.66 10.32
N ILE A 187 29.65 10.39 9.96
CA ILE A 187 28.63 9.60 9.27
C ILE A 187 27.40 9.45 10.16
N CYS A 188 26.24 9.79 9.60
CA CYS A 188 24.94 9.61 10.21
C CYS A 188 24.53 8.13 10.11
N VAL A 189 24.16 7.50 11.22
CA VAL A 189 23.74 6.09 11.30
C VAL A 189 22.29 6.02 11.75
N THR A 190 21.47 5.20 11.06
CA THR A 190 20.09 4.90 11.45
C THR A 190 19.91 3.49 12.01
N ASP A 191 20.79 2.56 11.65
CA ASP A 191 20.75 1.18 12.13
C ASP A 191 22.14 0.52 12.02
N SER A 192 22.43 -0.43 12.90
CA SER A 192 23.68 -1.21 12.95
C SER A 192 23.40 -2.64 13.43
N TYR A 193 23.96 -3.09 14.55
CA TYR A 193 23.64 -4.41 15.09
C TYR A 193 22.15 -4.52 15.46
N ARG A 194 21.46 -5.49 14.84
CA ARG A 194 20.03 -5.76 15.10
C ARG A 194 19.84 -7.11 15.80
N PRO A 195 19.35 -7.14 17.06
CA PRO A 195 19.03 -8.37 17.76
C PRO A 195 17.94 -9.18 17.03
N LEU A 196 17.93 -10.50 17.22
CA LEU A 196 17.01 -11.40 16.54
C LEU A 196 15.53 -11.06 16.81
N ALA A 197 15.19 -10.72 18.06
CA ALA A 197 13.84 -10.32 18.42
C ALA A 197 13.38 -9.06 17.67
N GLU A 198 14.29 -8.11 17.47
CA GLU A 198 14.01 -6.91 16.69
C GLU A 198 13.90 -7.23 15.20
N GLN A 199 14.75 -8.10 14.66
CA GLN A 199 14.63 -8.58 13.28
C GLN A 199 13.26 -9.23 13.01
N VAL A 200 12.74 -10.00 13.97
CA VAL A 200 11.36 -10.55 13.89
C VAL A 200 10.33 -9.43 13.82
N ALA A 201 10.43 -8.41 14.68
CA ALA A 201 9.51 -7.28 14.68
C ALA A 201 9.56 -6.49 13.35
N VAL A 202 10.75 -6.23 12.82
CA VAL A 202 10.91 -5.54 11.53
C VAL A 202 10.37 -6.39 10.38
N LYS A 203 10.57 -7.72 10.38
CA LYS A 203 9.99 -8.60 9.37
C LYS A 203 8.46 -8.60 9.41
N ILE A 204 7.86 -8.59 10.59
CA ILE A 204 6.40 -8.48 10.74
C ILE A 204 5.90 -7.13 10.19
N ALA A 205 6.59 -6.03 10.50
CA ALA A 205 6.19 -4.68 10.08
C ALA A 205 6.44 -4.42 8.58
N LYS A 206 7.50 -5.02 8.01
CA LYS A 206 7.98 -4.79 6.64
C LYS A 206 8.30 -6.13 5.95
N PRO A 207 7.29 -6.96 5.69
CA PRO A 207 7.50 -8.35 5.23
C PRO A 207 8.32 -8.44 3.94
N TYR A 208 8.21 -7.46 3.03
CA TYR A 208 8.91 -7.45 1.75
C TYR A 208 10.29 -6.75 1.78
N LEU A 209 10.60 -6.00 2.84
CA LEU A 209 11.84 -5.21 2.93
C LEU A 209 12.83 -5.77 3.95
N ALA A 210 12.38 -6.49 4.97
CA ALA A 210 13.30 -7.06 5.93
C ALA A 210 13.78 -8.45 5.52
N ALA A 211 15.08 -8.68 5.73
CA ALA A 211 15.67 -10.01 5.67
C ALA A 211 14.94 -10.96 6.64
N LYS A 212 14.97 -12.26 6.33
CA LYS A 212 14.46 -13.29 7.23
C LYS A 212 15.15 -13.20 8.60
N PRO A 213 14.42 -13.37 9.71
CA PRO A 213 15.05 -13.45 11.02
C PRO A 213 16.17 -14.48 11.06
N GLY A 214 17.35 -14.06 11.49
CA GLY A 214 18.55 -14.89 11.55
C GLY A 214 19.41 -14.89 10.28
N THR A 215 19.10 -14.10 9.25
CA THR A 215 19.91 -14.05 8.01
C THR A 215 20.47 -12.66 7.69
N SER A 216 20.11 -11.62 8.44
CA SER A 216 20.53 -10.23 8.15
C SER A 216 21.98 -9.98 8.54
N ASN A 217 22.77 -9.31 7.70
CA ASN A 217 24.14 -8.90 8.08
C ASN A 217 24.18 -7.94 9.28
N HIS A 218 23.08 -7.24 9.58
CA HIS A 218 22.92 -6.49 10.83
C HIS A 218 23.04 -7.41 12.07
N GLY A 219 22.48 -8.62 12.00
CA GLY A 219 22.55 -9.60 13.10
C GLY A 219 23.95 -10.15 13.35
N TRP A 220 24.91 -9.95 12.44
CA TRP A 220 26.31 -10.30 12.64
C TRP A 220 27.15 -9.13 13.19
N GLY A 221 26.56 -7.93 13.32
CA GLY A 221 27.28 -6.74 13.75
C GLY A 221 28.30 -6.25 12.72
N ILE A 222 28.03 -6.45 11.43
CA ILE A 222 28.92 -6.10 10.32
C ILE A 222 28.24 -5.24 9.25
N ALA A 223 27.02 -4.76 9.51
CA ALA A 223 26.29 -3.91 8.58
C ALA A 223 25.79 -2.65 9.25
N VAL A 224 25.66 -1.59 8.46
CA VAL A 224 25.14 -0.28 8.88
C VAL A 224 24.20 0.26 7.82
N ASP A 225 23.12 0.90 8.27
CA ASP A 225 22.24 1.72 7.45
C ASP A 225 22.52 3.20 7.75
N LEU A 226 22.86 3.97 6.71
CA LEU A 226 23.45 5.30 6.84
C LEU A 226 22.56 6.41 6.30
N CYS A 227 22.54 7.57 6.97
CA CYS A 227 21.73 8.75 6.62
C CYS A 227 22.58 9.96 6.18
N GLY A 228 22.06 11.19 6.29
CA GLY A 228 22.84 12.41 6.03
C GLY A 228 23.18 12.65 4.56
N GLY A 229 22.46 12.02 3.63
CA GLY A 229 22.71 12.09 2.19
C GLY A 229 23.30 10.82 1.61
N ILE A 230 23.95 9.97 2.42
CA ILE A 230 24.47 8.66 1.99
C ILE A 230 23.32 7.75 1.55
N ASN A 231 22.16 7.83 2.21
CA ASN A 231 20.92 7.11 1.89
C ASN A 231 20.27 7.46 0.55
N ARG A 232 20.90 8.28 -0.29
CA ARG A 232 20.37 8.67 -1.61
C ARG A 232 21.45 8.51 -2.67
N PHE A 233 21.15 7.75 -3.71
CA PHE A 233 22.04 7.56 -4.85
C PHE A 233 22.44 8.90 -5.48
N GLY A 234 23.69 9.01 -5.90
CA GLY A 234 24.23 10.16 -6.65
C GLY A 234 24.52 11.42 -5.83
N THR A 235 24.21 11.46 -4.52
CA THR A 235 24.65 12.59 -3.68
C THR A 235 26.17 12.62 -3.53
N PRO A 236 26.77 13.79 -3.26
CA PRO A 236 28.21 13.87 -2.97
C PRO A 236 28.66 12.92 -1.85
N GLN A 237 27.84 12.76 -0.82
CA GLN A 237 28.07 11.87 0.32
C GLN A 237 28.08 10.39 -0.10
N HIS A 238 27.09 9.96 -0.89
CA HIS A 238 27.01 8.59 -1.38
C HIS A 238 28.16 8.26 -2.37
N VAL A 239 28.51 9.20 -3.24
CA VAL A 239 29.67 9.07 -4.15
C VAL A 239 30.98 8.99 -3.36
N TRP A 240 31.12 9.77 -2.28
CA TRP A 240 32.28 9.67 -1.40
C TRP A 240 32.39 8.27 -0.81
N MET A 241 31.28 7.68 -0.32
CA MET A 241 31.29 6.32 0.22
C MET A 241 31.73 5.30 -0.83
N GLN A 242 31.19 5.36 -2.05
CA GLN A 242 31.60 4.47 -3.14
C GLN A 242 33.11 4.53 -3.43
N ASN A 243 33.72 5.71 -3.34
CA ASN A 243 35.13 5.91 -3.64
C ASN A 243 36.08 5.62 -2.45
N ASN A 244 35.57 5.60 -1.21
CA ASN A 244 36.42 5.59 -0.01
C ASN A 244 36.14 4.44 0.96
N ALA A 245 34.92 3.91 1.03
CA ALA A 245 34.53 2.90 2.01
C ALA A 245 35.42 1.65 1.97
N GLY A 246 35.85 1.24 0.76
CA GLY A 246 36.73 0.08 0.57
C GLY A 246 38.09 0.20 1.27
N LYS A 247 38.56 1.42 1.56
CA LYS A 247 39.79 1.66 2.36
C LYS A 247 39.66 1.17 3.80
N PHE A 248 38.42 1.06 4.28
CA PHE A 248 38.05 0.64 5.63
C PHE A 248 37.34 -0.70 5.62
N ALA A 249 37.50 -1.49 4.54
CA ALA A 249 36.83 -2.78 4.33
C ALA A 249 35.29 -2.73 4.38
N PHE A 250 34.68 -1.54 4.25
CA PHE A 250 33.25 -1.40 3.99
C PHE A 250 33.00 -1.39 2.48
N HIS A 251 31.88 -1.98 2.06
CA HIS A 251 31.48 -1.99 0.66
C HIS A 251 29.97 -1.82 0.52
N HIS A 252 29.56 -1.38 -0.66
CA HIS A 252 28.15 -1.35 -1.05
C HIS A 252 27.83 -2.65 -1.79
N PRO A 253 27.03 -3.57 -1.21
CA PRO A 253 26.76 -4.86 -1.85
C PRO A 253 26.13 -4.69 -3.24
N SER A 254 26.45 -5.58 -4.17
CA SER A 254 25.95 -5.48 -5.55
C SER A 254 24.42 -5.49 -5.63
N TRP A 255 23.76 -6.26 -4.76
CA TRP A 255 22.31 -6.30 -4.66
C TRP A 255 21.69 -4.96 -4.22
N ALA A 256 22.44 -4.17 -3.44
CA ALA A 256 22.02 -2.90 -2.84
C ALA A 256 22.28 -1.68 -3.75
N GLN A 257 23.01 -1.86 -4.85
CA GLN A 257 23.30 -0.78 -5.81
C GLN A 257 22.04 -0.30 -6.52
N ALA A 258 22.11 0.86 -7.19
CA ALA A 258 20.95 1.49 -7.85
C ALA A 258 20.26 0.59 -8.89
N GLY A 259 21.02 -0.27 -9.57
CA GLY A 259 20.52 -1.27 -10.51
C GLY A 259 20.50 -2.70 -9.95
N GLY A 260 20.69 -2.86 -8.65
CA GLY A 260 20.69 -4.17 -7.99
C GLY A 260 19.27 -4.72 -7.80
N SER A 261 19.18 -5.97 -7.32
CA SER A 261 17.90 -6.65 -7.08
C SER A 261 17.06 -5.99 -5.99
N LYS A 262 17.69 -5.27 -5.06
CA LYS A 262 17.01 -4.54 -3.99
C LYS A 262 17.79 -3.26 -3.67
N PRO A 263 17.55 -2.17 -4.41
CA PRO A 263 18.33 -0.94 -4.26
C PRO A 263 18.20 -0.32 -2.87
N GLU A 264 19.33 -0.24 -2.15
CA GLU A 264 19.43 0.29 -0.79
C GLU A 264 20.70 1.14 -0.69
N ALA A 265 20.60 2.41 -1.08
CA ALA A 265 21.73 3.35 -1.05
C ALA A 265 22.36 3.55 0.35
N TRP A 266 21.55 3.30 1.38
CA TRP A 266 21.91 3.43 2.79
C TRP A 266 22.70 2.24 3.33
N HIS A 267 22.64 1.07 2.71
CA HIS A 267 23.14 -0.18 3.29
C HIS A 267 24.62 -0.42 2.93
N TRP A 268 25.47 -0.60 3.95
CA TRP A 268 26.89 -0.85 3.78
C TRP A 268 27.35 -2.00 4.68
N GLU A 269 28.19 -2.87 4.14
CA GLU A 269 28.64 -4.09 4.80
C GLU A 269 30.16 -4.10 4.98
N PHE A 270 30.62 -4.56 6.13
CA PHE A 270 32.00 -4.82 6.44
C PHE A 270 32.42 -6.21 5.92
N ALA A 271 33.52 -6.27 5.17
CA ALA A 271 34.07 -7.49 4.56
C ALA A 271 35.40 -7.95 5.19
N GLY A 272 35.76 -7.34 6.32
CA GLY A 272 37.00 -7.57 7.06
C GLY A 272 36.94 -8.79 7.96
#